data_AF-H2YSB7-F1
#
_entry.id   AF-H2YSB7-F1
#
_cell.length_a   1.000
_cell.length_b   1.000
_cell.length_c   1.000
_cell.angle_alpha   90.00
_cell.angle_beta   90.00
_cell.angle_gamma   90.00
#
_symmetry.space_group_name_H-M   'P 1'
#
loop_
_entity.id
_entity.type
_entity.pdbx_description
1 polymer ?
#
loop_
_entity_poly.entity_id
_entity_poly.type
_entity_poly.pdbx_seq_one_letter_code
_entity_poly.pdbx_strand_id
1 'polypeptide(L)'
;MDSIFSFACSLSDMNVDISSFSCLLGLLLFREPRGLIDPKKAEEMLALSIESLKDHVTKSSVTSDRPNLFAKLLGILPELNALGKMGSRKIHRHHIESPEVLVPQCLQRYLVSNNHL
;
A
#
# COMPACT_ATOMS: atom_id res chain seq x y z
N MET A 1 12.06 10.74 10.70
CA MET A 1 11.57 10.58 9.30
C MET A 1 11.94 9.20 8.76
N ASP A 2 12.47 8.34 9.62
CA ASP A 2 13.39 7.27 9.24
C ASP A 2 12.64 6.03 8.77
N SER A 3 11.40 5.83 9.20
CA SER A 3 10.61 4.65 8.83
C SER A 3 10.22 4.62 7.35
N ILE A 4 9.94 5.76 6.71
CA ILE A 4 9.63 5.81 5.27
C ILE A 4 10.89 5.51 4.45
N PHE A 5 12.01 6.13 4.84
CA PHE A 5 13.30 5.92 4.18
C PHE A 5 13.78 4.47 4.34
N SER A 6 13.71 3.91 5.55
CA SER A 6 14.03 2.51 5.82
C SER A 6 13.19 1.55 4.98
N PHE A 7 11.89 1.78 4.86
CA PHE A 7 11.03 0.98 3.99
C PHE A 7 11.42 1.10 2.51
N ALA A 8 11.71 2.31 2.04
CA ALA A 8 12.14 2.54 0.67
C ALA A 8 13.47 1.82 0.36
N CYS A 9 14.42 1.84 1.29
CA CYS A 9 15.66 1.06 1.18
C CYS A 9 15.39 -0.45 1.11
N SER A 10 14.59 -1.00 2.03
CA SER A 10 14.20 -2.42 2.01
C SER A 10 13.54 -2.81 0.69
N LEU A 11 12.68 -1.95 0.14
CA LEU A 11 12.01 -2.18 -1.15
C LEU A 11 13.00 -2.12 -2.33
N SER A 12 13.95 -1.19 -2.28
CA SER A 12 15.02 -1.06 -3.29
C SER A 12 15.93 -2.29 -3.28
N ASP A 13 16.30 -2.78 -2.10
CA ASP A 13 17.14 -3.97 -1.94
C ASP A 13 16.44 -5.25 -2.44
N MET A 14 15.10 -5.25 -2.42
CA MET A 14 14.30 -6.30 -3.04
C MET A 14 14.31 -6.25 -4.58
N ASN A 15 14.90 -5.24 -5.23
CA ASN A 15 15.01 -5.14 -6.68
C ASN A 15 13.72 -5.57 -7.42
N VAL A 16 12.62 -4.92 -7.08
CA VAL A 16 11.28 -5.26 -7.59
C VAL A 16 11.15 -4.70 -9.01
N ASP A 17 10.86 -5.56 -9.98
CA ASP A 17 10.62 -5.12 -11.36
C ASP A 17 9.30 -4.33 -11.48
N ILE A 18 9.15 -3.59 -12.59
CA ILE A 18 8.01 -2.69 -12.81
C ILE A 18 6.66 -3.43 -12.84
N SER A 19 6.61 -4.66 -13.35
CA SER A 19 5.38 -5.45 -13.44
C SER A 19 4.97 -5.92 -12.04
N SER A 20 5.92 -6.45 -11.27
CA SER A 20 5.73 -6.82 -9.87
C SER A 20 5.27 -5.62 -9.03
N PHE A 21 5.89 -4.46 -9.23
CA PHE A 21 5.53 -3.21 -8.55
C PHE A 21 4.12 -2.73 -8.92
N SER A 22 3.74 -2.83 -10.20
CA SER A 22 2.40 -2.46 -10.67
C SER A 22 1.32 -3.33 -10.06
N CYS A 23 1.55 -4.65 -9.98
CA CYS A 23 0.63 -5.56 -9.30
C CYS A 23 0.52 -5.24 -7.80
N LEU A 24 1.64 -4.95 -7.12
CA LEU A 24 1.63 -4.53 -5.71
C LEU A 24 0.80 -3.26 -5.49
N LEU A 25 0.92 -2.27 -6.36
CA LEU A 25 0.09 -1.07 -6.31
C LEU A 25 -1.39 -1.40 -6.47
N GLY A 26 -1.74 -2.29 -7.42
CA GLY A 26 -3.10 -2.80 -7.56
C GLY A 26 -3.62 -3.45 -6.27
N LEU A 27 -2.80 -4.31 -5.64
CA LEU A 27 -3.15 -4.94 -4.36
C LEU A 27 -3.44 -3.93 -3.24
N LEU A 28 -2.69 -2.82 -3.20
CA LEU A 28 -2.92 -1.76 -2.21
C LEU A 28 -4.19 -0.98 -2.52
N LEU A 29 -4.43 -0.64 -3.79
CA LEU A 29 -5.58 0.15 -4.21
C LEU A 29 -6.91 -0.58 -3.95
N PHE A 30 -6.97 -1.89 -4.20
CA PHE A 30 -8.19 -2.67 -4.03
C PHE A 30 -8.42 -3.18 -2.60
N ARG A 31 -7.42 -3.09 -1.70
CA ARG A 31 -7.49 -3.62 -0.31
C ARG A 31 -8.33 -2.79 0.65
N GLU A 32 -8.60 -1.52 0.40
CA GLU A 32 -9.40 -0.67 1.29
C GLU A 32 -10.65 -0.06 0.62
N PRO A 33 -11.67 -0.88 0.29
CA PRO A 33 -12.91 -0.40 -0.28
C PRO A 33 -13.86 0.13 0.79
N ARG A 34 -13.52 1.22 1.47
CA ARG A 34 -14.49 1.93 2.32
C ARG A 34 -15.48 2.68 1.43
N GLY A 35 -16.77 2.38 1.57
CA GLY A 35 -17.84 3.08 0.85
C GLY A 35 -17.90 2.77 -0.65
N LEU A 36 -17.40 1.61 -1.10
CA LEU A 36 -17.57 1.21 -2.48
C LEU A 36 -19.03 0.87 -2.77
N ILE A 37 -19.47 1.30 -3.97
CA ILE A 37 -20.78 0.94 -4.54
C ILE A 37 -20.82 -0.57 -4.85
N ASP A 38 -19.71 -1.12 -5.34
CA ASP A 38 -19.57 -2.54 -5.69
C ASP A 38 -18.32 -3.14 -5.03
N PRO A 39 -18.43 -3.61 -3.77
CA PRO A 39 -17.31 -4.22 -3.07
C PRO A 39 -16.87 -5.55 -3.69
N LYS A 40 -17.80 -6.28 -4.32
CA LYS A 40 -17.52 -7.59 -4.94
C LYS A 40 -16.57 -7.43 -6.12
N LYS A 41 -16.81 -6.43 -6.98
CA LYS A 41 -15.91 -6.11 -8.09
C LYS A 41 -14.50 -5.74 -7.61
N ALA A 42 -14.37 -5.05 -6.48
CA ALA A 42 -13.05 -4.75 -5.92
C ALA A 42 -12.33 -5.99 -5.39
N GLU A 43 -13.06 -6.92 -4.77
CA GLU A 43 -12.52 -8.22 -4.36
C GLU A 43 -12.07 -9.06 -5.56
N GLU A 44 -12.85 -9.09 -6.64
CA GLU A 44 -12.48 -9.75 -7.90
C GLU A 44 -11.19 -9.15 -8.49
N MET A 45 -11.09 -7.81 -8.54
CA MET A 45 -9.88 -7.13 -9.00
C MET A 45 -8.66 -7.41 -8.10
N LEU A 46 -8.87 -7.50 -6.79
CA LEU A 46 -7.81 -7.88 -5.85
C LEU A 46 -7.33 -9.31 -6.13
N ALA A 47 -8.25 -10.26 -6.31
CA ALA A 47 -7.93 -11.65 -6.62
C ALA A 47 -7.13 -11.77 -7.93
N LEU A 48 -7.58 -11.10 -9.00
CA LEU A 48 -6.88 -11.05 -10.30
C LEU A 48 -5.47 -10.46 -10.16
N SER A 49 -5.30 -9.44 -9.32
CA SER A 49 -3.99 -8.84 -9.06
C SER A 49 -3.04 -9.79 -8.31
N ILE A 50 -3.56 -10.57 -7.35
CA ILE A 50 -2.78 -11.59 -6.63
C ILE A 50 -2.33 -12.69 -7.60
N GLU A 51 -3.25 -13.17 -8.43
CA GLU A 51 -2.97 -14.22 -9.42
C GLU A 51 -1.93 -13.73 -10.46
N SER A 52 -2.12 -12.52 -11.01
CA SER A 52 -1.19 -11.92 -11.96
C SER A 52 0.21 -11.76 -11.37
N LEU A 53 0.32 -11.34 -10.11
CA LEU A 53 1.62 -11.22 -9.42
C LEU A 53 2.28 -12.59 -9.24
N LYS A 54 1.51 -13.59 -8.81
CA LYS A 54 2.02 -14.96 -8.61
C LYS A 54 2.52 -15.55 -9.93
N ASP A 55 1.75 -15.39 -10.99
CA ASP A 55 2.09 -15.87 -12.32
C ASP A 55 3.34 -15.18 -12.86
N HIS A 56 3.42 -13.85 -12.76
CA HIS A 56 4.62 -13.11 -13.16
C HIS A 56 5.86 -13.59 -12.40
N VAL A 57 5.78 -13.67 -11.06
CA VAL A 57 6.94 -14.06 -10.24
C VAL A 57 7.42 -15.48 -10.56
N THR A 58 6.49 -16.41 -10.82
CA THR A 58 6.83 -17.83 -11.06
C THR A 58 7.23 -18.14 -12.50
N LYS A 59 6.72 -17.39 -13.48
CA LYS A 59 6.92 -17.67 -14.91
C LYS A 59 7.90 -16.72 -15.60
N SER A 60 8.17 -15.54 -15.02
CA SER A 60 9.10 -14.57 -15.59
C SER A 60 10.54 -15.02 -15.47
N SER A 61 11.30 -14.92 -16.55
CA SER A 61 12.75 -15.16 -16.56
C SER A 61 13.54 -14.17 -15.69
N VAL A 62 12.93 -13.05 -15.29
CA VAL A 62 13.54 -11.99 -14.47
C VAL A 62 13.48 -12.31 -12.97
N THR A 63 12.55 -13.17 -12.56
CA THR A 63 12.25 -13.42 -11.14
C THR A 63 12.19 -14.90 -10.76
N SER A 64 12.24 -15.81 -11.74
CA SER A 64 12.10 -17.25 -11.52
C SER A 64 13.23 -17.87 -10.69
N ASP A 65 14.40 -17.22 -10.66
CA ASP A 65 15.57 -17.60 -9.85
C ASP A 65 15.47 -17.13 -8.39
N ARG A 66 14.42 -16.37 -8.03
CA ARG A 66 14.27 -15.73 -6.72
C ARG A 66 13.27 -16.50 -5.85
N PRO A 67 13.73 -17.48 -5.04
CA PRO A 67 12.84 -18.27 -4.22
C PRO A 67 12.10 -17.38 -3.22
N ASN A 68 10.82 -17.68 -3.01
CA ASN A 68 9.94 -17.00 -2.06
C ASN A 68 9.71 -15.50 -2.35
N LEU A 69 10.05 -14.99 -3.54
CA LEU A 69 9.84 -13.58 -3.89
C LEU A 69 8.36 -13.17 -3.73
N PHE A 70 7.43 -14.02 -4.17
CA PHE A 70 6.00 -13.76 -4.03
C PHE A 70 5.59 -13.52 -2.57
N ALA A 71 6.02 -14.40 -1.65
CA ALA A 71 5.72 -14.25 -0.22
C ALA A 71 6.37 -12.99 0.37
N LYS A 72 7.62 -12.68 -0.01
CA LYS A 72 8.31 -11.45 0.40
C LYS A 72 7.56 -10.20 -0.07
N LEU A 73 7.11 -10.17 -1.33
CA LEU A 73 6.34 -9.07 -1.90
C LEU A 73 5.00 -8.86 -1.18
N LEU A 74 4.29 -9.93 -0.83
CA LEU A 74 3.07 -9.79 -0.01
C LEU A 74 3.38 -9.29 1.41
N GLY A 75 4.54 -9.66 1.95
CA GLY A 75 5.01 -9.25 3.28
C GLY A 75 5.30 -7.75 3.42
N ILE A 76 5.51 -7.02 2.32
CA ILE A 76 5.73 -5.56 2.37
C ILE A 76 4.41 -4.80 2.60
N LEU A 77 3.26 -5.39 2.23
CA LEU A 77 1.97 -4.70 2.23
C LEU A 77 1.54 -4.27 3.64
N PRO A 78 1.66 -5.11 4.69
CA PRO A 78 1.36 -4.69 6.07
C PRO A 78 2.26 -3.55 6.56
N GLU A 79 3.55 -3.56 6.22
CA GLU A 79 4.50 -2.52 6.61
C GLU A 79 4.14 -1.18 5.98
N LEU A 80 3.85 -1.17 4.67
CA LEU A 80 3.39 0.03 3.97
C LEU A 80 2.06 0.55 4.52
N ASN A 81 1.11 -0.33 4.84
CA ASN A 81 -0.15 0.04 5.49
C ASN A 81 0.09 0.69 6.86
N ALA A 82 1.05 0.19 7.65
CA ALA A 82 1.41 0.78 8.93
C ALA A 82 2.00 2.19 8.77
N LEU A 83 2.86 2.40 7.76
CA LEU A 83 3.39 3.71 7.40
C LEU A 83 2.29 4.68 6.97
N GLY A 84 1.34 4.23 6.13
CA GLY A 84 0.19 5.03 5.72
C GLY A 84 -0.66 5.49 6.91
N LYS A 85 -0.98 4.57 7.84
CA LYS A 85 -1.69 4.89 9.09
C LYS A 85 -0.89 5.89 9.95
N MET A 86 0.42 5.71 10.06
CA MET A 86 1.28 6.66 10.77
C MET A 86 1.25 8.06 10.14
N GLY A 87 1.29 8.15 8.81
CA GLY A 87 1.15 9.41 8.08
C GLY A 87 -0.19 10.09 8.38
N SER A 88 -1.30 9.35 8.30
CA SER A 88 -2.63 9.84 8.62
C SER A 88 -2.72 10.39 10.05
N ARG A 89 -2.15 9.69 11.04
CA ARG A 89 -2.08 10.16 12.43
C ARG A 89 -1.29 11.46 12.58
N LYS A 90 -0.17 11.60 11.85
CA LYS A 90 0.64 12.83 11.87
C LYS A 90 -0.12 14.02 11.28
N ILE A 91 -0.82 13.83 10.16
CA ILE A 91 -1.68 14.86 9.56
C ILE A 91 -2.77 15.28 10.55
N HIS A 92 -3.48 14.32 11.13
CA HIS A 92 -4.53 14.58 12.11
C HIS A 92 -4.01 15.31 13.36
N ARG A 93 -2.86 14.89 13.90
CA ARG A 93 -2.22 15.56 15.03
C ARG A 93 -1.87 17.01 14.71
N HIS A 94 -1.24 17.25 13.56
CA HIS A 94 -0.89 18.61 13.14
C HIS A 94 -2.14 19.50 12.97
N HIS A 95 -3.25 18.93 12.49
CA HIS A 95 -4.52 19.67 12.40
C HIS A 95 -5.06 20.11 13.77
N ILE A 96 -4.88 19.30 14.81
CA ILE A 96 -5.27 19.65 16.19
C ILE A 96 -4.30 20.67 16.79
N GLU A 97 -2.99 20.51 16.55
CA GLU A 97 -1.94 21.35 17.13
C GLU A 97 -1.86 22.76 16.49
N SER A 98 -2.28 22.91 15.23
CA SER A 98 -2.22 24.16 14.46
C SER A 98 -3.55 24.45 13.75
N PRO A 99 -4.61 24.80 14.49
CA PRO A 99 -5.96 24.99 13.95
C PRO A 99 -6.07 26.15 12.96
N GLU A 100 -5.15 27.12 13.00
CA GLU A 100 -5.06 28.23 12.06
C GLU A 100 -4.59 27.82 10.66
N VAL A 101 -3.92 26.68 10.55
CA VAL A 101 -3.43 26.16 9.26
C VAL A 101 -4.51 25.31 8.61
N LEU A 102 -5.08 25.83 7.53
CA LEU A 102 -6.10 25.13 6.75
C LEU A 102 -5.52 23.86 6.09
N VAL A 103 -6.15 22.72 6.35
CA VAL A 103 -5.80 21.46 5.70
C VAL A 103 -6.38 21.44 4.28
N PRO A 104 -5.55 21.21 3.24
CA PRO A 104 -6.03 21.09 1.87
C PRO A 104 -7.15 20.05 1.71
N GLN A 105 -8.11 20.32 0.83
CA GLN A 105 -9.30 19.48 0.65
C GLN A 105 -8.97 18.02 0.34
N CYS A 106 -7.93 17.77 -0.46
CA CYS A 106 -7.47 16.41 -0.78
C CYS A 106 -6.97 15.61 0.44
N LEU A 107 -6.60 16.29 1.53
CA LEU A 107 -6.13 15.68 2.76
C LEU A 107 -7.22 15.55 3.84
N GLN A 108 -8.37 16.21 3.68
CA GLN A 108 -9.44 16.20 4.68
C GLN A 108 -9.94 14.78 5.01
N ARG A 109 -9.95 13.86 4.04
CA ARG A 109 -10.33 12.45 4.25
C ARG A 109 -9.48 11.72 5.31
N TYR A 110 -8.24 12.17 5.53
CA TYR A 110 -7.33 11.59 6.51
C TYR A 110 -7.53 12.14 7.92
N LEU A 111 -8.34 13.20 8.09
CA LEU A 111 -8.68 13.76 9.39
C LEU A 111 -9.78 12.95 10.09
N VAL A 112 -10.71 12.37 9.32
CA VAL A 112 -11.89 11.64 9.83
C VAL A 112 -11.60 10.16 10.10
N SER A 113 -10.59 9.59 9.42
CA SER A 113 -10.36 8.14 9.34
C SER A 113 -9.79 7.47 10.61
N ASN A 114 -9.65 8.18 11.74
CA ASN A 114 -9.05 7.66 12.98
C ASN A 114 -10.06 7.21 14.08
N ASN A 115 -11.38 7.34 13.87
CA ASN A 115 -12.37 7.09 14.93
C ASN A 115 -12.91 5.65 15.02
N HIS A 116 -12.42 4.70 14.22
CA HIS A 116 -12.89 3.31 14.27
C HIS A 116 -11.72 2.32 14.21
N LEU A 117 -11.08 2.11 15.36
CA LEU A 117 -10.38 0.89 15.76
C LEU A 117 -10.68 0.65 17.23
#